data_AF-A0ABD3SL86-F1
#
_entry.id   AF-A0ABD3SL86-F1
#
_cell.length_a   1.000
_cell.length_b   1.000
_cell.length_c   1.000
_cell.angle_alpha   90.00
_cell.angle_beta   90.00
_cell.angle_gamma   90.00
#
_symmetry.space_group_name_H-M   'P 1'
#
loop_
_entity.id
_entity.type
_entity.pdbx_description
1 polymer ?
#
loop_
_entity_poly.entity_id
_entity_poly.type
_entity_poly.pdbx_seq_one_letter_code
_entity_poly.pdbx_strand_id
1 'polypeptide(L)'
;MCVCGKSMSSLNIELVFIILQFLGEENYKDAVHALERESGFFFNMLYFEEIVLKGEWDNVEKYLLGFMKLDSNKYSMKIFFEIRKQKYLEALDRNERANANDILMKDLRVFSSFNEDIFKELTQLLALDNFR
;
A
#
# COMPACT_ATOMS: atom_id res chain seq x y z
N MET A 1 -10.53 -12.22 7.12
CA MET A 1 -11.65 -11.43 6.56
C MET A 1 -11.48 -11.47 5.05
N CYS A 2 -12.36 -12.15 4.30
CA CYS A 2 -12.28 -12.23 2.83
C CYS A 2 -12.70 -10.88 2.22
N VAL A 3 -11.90 -10.34 1.29
CA VAL A 3 -12.12 -9.01 0.70
C VAL A 3 -11.97 -9.10 -0.83
N CYS A 4 -12.91 -9.72 -1.56
CA CYS A 4 -13.23 -9.28 -2.93
C CYS A 4 -14.46 -9.96 -3.55
N GLY A 5 -15.24 -9.17 -4.31
CA GLY A 5 -16.47 -9.55 -5.01
C GLY A 5 -16.27 -10.21 -6.38
N LYS A 6 -15.49 -11.29 -6.46
CA LYS A 6 -15.51 -12.19 -7.61
C LYS A 6 -16.42 -13.38 -7.30
N SER A 7 -17.47 -13.56 -8.09
CA SER A 7 -18.33 -14.75 -8.05
C SER A 7 -17.52 -15.96 -8.52
N MET A 8 -16.86 -16.64 -7.58
CA MET A 8 -16.22 -17.94 -7.76
C MET A 8 -16.80 -18.90 -6.71
N SER A 9 -16.92 -20.18 -7.06
CA SER A 9 -17.43 -21.21 -6.16
C SER A 9 -16.58 -21.30 -4.89
N SER A 10 -17.21 -21.67 -3.77
CA SER A 10 -16.54 -21.93 -2.48
C SER A 10 -15.35 -22.87 -2.62
N LEU A 11 -15.46 -23.87 -3.51
CA LEU A 11 -14.40 -24.82 -3.84
C LEU A 11 -13.12 -24.16 -4.35
N ASN A 12 -13.21 -23.09 -5.14
CA ASN A 12 -12.02 -22.42 -5.64
C ASN A 12 -11.29 -21.63 -4.54
N ILE A 13 -12.02 -21.09 -3.56
CA ILE A 13 -11.41 -20.40 -2.42
C ILE A 13 -10.64 -21.39 -1.56
N GLU A 14 -11.25 -22.53 -1.23
CA GLU A 14 -10.61 -23.61 -0.46
C GLU A 14 -9.33 -24.12 -1.15
N LEU A 15 -9.37 -24.31 -2.48
CA LEU A 15 -8.20 -24.73 -3.24
C LEU A 15 -7.05 -23.72 -3.16
N VAL A 16 -7.33 -22.41 -3.23
CA VAL A 16 -6.29 -21.38 -3.05
C VAL A 16 -5.67 -21.47 -1.66
N PHE A 17 -6.46 -21.70 -0.61
CA PHE A 17 -5.92 -21.87 0.75
C PHE A 17 -5.00 -23.10 0.87
N ILE A 18 -5.37 -24.23 0.23
CA ILE A 18 -4.52 -25.43 0.19
C ILE A 18 -3.20 -25.14 -0.53
N ILE A 19 -3.25 -24.41 -1.65
CA ILE A 19 -2.04 -24.02 -2.39
C ILE A 19 -1.17 -23.08 -1.54
N LEU A 20 -1.77 -22.08 -0.88
CA LEU A 20 -1.05 -21.17 0.02
C LEU A 20 -0.35 -21.91 1.15
N GLN A 21 -1.02 -22.90 1.75
CA GLN A 21 -0.41 -23.74 2.77
C GLN A 21 0.81 -24.51 2.23
N PHE A 22 0.66 -25.19 1.09
CA PHE A 22 1.77 -25.90 0.45
C PHE A 22 2.96 -24.98 0.15
N LEU A 23 2.70 -23.81 -0.44
CA LEU A 23 3.75 -22.84 -0.76
C LEU A 23 4.46 -22.33 0.52
N GLY A 24 3.72 -22.17 1.61
CA GLY A 24 4.27 -21.78 2.91
C GLY A 24 5.15 -22.86 3.54
N GLU A 25 4.70 -24.12 3.53
CA GLU A 25 5.46 -25.27 4.07
C GLU A 25 6.79 -25.48 3.32
N GLU A 26 6.77 -25.31 2.00
CA GLU A 26 7.97 -25.41 1.15
C GLU A 26 8.83 -24.13 1.11
N ASN A 27 8.45 -23.09 1.88
CA ASN A 27 9.13 -21.79 1.95
C ASN A 27 9.20 -20.99 0.64
N TYR A 28 8.25 -21.15 -0.27
CA TYR A 28 8.14 -20.35 -1.50
C TYR A 28 7.51 -18.97 -1.24
N LYS A 29 8.19 -18.13 -0.45
CA LYS A 29 7.65 -16.85 0.08
C LYS A 29 7.12 -15.91 -1.01
N ASP A 30 7.87 -15.70 -2.08
CA ASP A 30 7.45 -14.81 -3.17
C ASP A 30 6.18 -15.32 -3.86
N ALA A 31 6.05 -16.64 -4.02
CA ALA A 31 4.88 -17.27 -4.61
C ALA A 31 3.65 -17.15 -3.69
N VAL A 32 3.83 -17.29 -2.37
CA VAL A 32 2.77 -17.08 -1.36
C VAL A 32 2.19 -15.68 -1.51
N HIS A 33 3.03 -14.64 -1.43
CA HIS A 33 2.56 -13.26 -1.45
C HIS A 33 2.03 -12.80 -2.81
N ALA A 34 2.56 -13.37 -3.90
CA ALA A 34 2.00 -13.17 -5.23
C ALA A 34 0.57 -13.75 -5.33
N LEU A 35 0.36 -14.97 -4.85
CA LEU A 35 -0.95 -15.62 -4.87
C LEU A 35 -1.95 -14.94 -3.93
N GLU A 36 -1.52 -14.50 -2.74
CA GLU A 36 -2.32 -13.69 -1.81
C GLU A 36 -2.85 -12.43 -2.51
N ARG A 37 -1.96 -11.66 -3.16
CA ARG A 37 -2.30 -10.42 -3.89
C ARG A 37 -3.21 -10.69 -5.09
N GLU A 38 -2.89 -11.68 -5.91
CA GLU A 38 -3.60 -11.92 -7.17
C GLU A 38 -4.97 -12.55 -6.97
N SER A 39 -5.11 -13.40 -5.96
CA SER A 39 -6.39 -13.98 -5.57
C SER A 39 -7.26 -12.98 -4.80
N GLY A 40 -6.66 -12.17 -3.91
CA GLY A 40 -7.36 -11.26 -3.02
C GLY A 40 -8.13 -11.95 -1.88
N PHE A 41 -7.91 -13.26 -1.67
CA PHE A 41 -8.69 -14.04 -0.69
C PHE A 41 -8.14 -13.97 0.74
N PHE A 42 -6.82 -13.85 0.89
CA PHE A 42 -6.16 -13.81 2.19
C PHE A 42 -5.19 -12.64 2.27
N PHE A 43 -5.43 -11.74 3.23
CA PHE A 43 -4.54 -10.63 3.53
C PHE A 43 -3.60 -11.03 4.67
N ASN A 44 -2.33 -11.26 4.34
CA ASN A 44 -1.28 -11.55 5.31
C ASN A 44 -0.81 -10.27 6.03
N MET A 45 -1.29 -10.07 7.25
CA MET A 45 -0.95 -8.91 8.07
C MET A 45 0.53 -8.90 8.49
N LEU A 46 1.11 -10.07 8.78
CA LEU A 46 2.52 -10.18 9.20
C LEU A 46 3.46 -9.76 8.06
N TYR A 47 3.19 -10.24 6.85
CA TYR A 47 3.95 -9.82 5.67
C TYR A 47 3.78 -8.33 5.40
N PHE A 48 2.55 -7.81 5.48
CA PHE A 48 2.28 -6.39 5.29
C PHE A 48 3.04 -5.51 6.28
N GLU A 49 3.04 -5.88 7.56
CA GLU A 49 3.81 -5.20 8.61
C GLU A 49 5.32 -5.25 8.32
N GLU A 50 5.84 -6.40 7.90
CA GLU A 50 7.25 -6.56 7.54
C GLU A 50 7.68 -5.60 6.43
N ILE A 51 6.95 -5.52 5.32
CA ILE A 51 7.30 -4.63 4.20
C ILE A 51 7.10 -3.14 4.54
N VAL A 52 6.15 -2.81 5.44
CA VAL A 52 5.97 -1.44 5.95
C VAL A 52 7.15 -1.04 6.84
N LEU A 53 7.58 -1.91 7.77
CA LEU A 53 8.70 -1.64 8.66
C LEU A 53 10.03 -1.50 7.91
N LYS A 54 10.18 -2.18 6.77
CA LYS A 54 11.34 -2.03 5.88
C LYS A 54 11.30 -0.77 5.01
N GLY A 55 10.17 -0.06 4.95
CA GLY A 55 9.98 1.08 4.07
C GLY A 55 9.92 0.72 2.59
N GLU A 56 9.51 -0.51 2.24
CA GLU A 56 9.37 -0.97 0.86
C GLU A 56 8.06 -0.46 0.23
N TRP A 57 7.89 0.85 0.18
CA TRP A 57 6.60 1.51 -0.12
C TRP A 57 5.95 1.07 -1.43
N ASP A 58 6.74 0.78 -2.47
CA ASP A 58 6.23 0.30 -3.75
C ASP A 58 5.63 -1.12 -3.63
N ASN A 59 6.23 -1.98 -2.80
CA ASN A 59 5.70 -3.31 -2.49
C ASN A 59 4.45 -3.22 -1.62
N VAL A 60 4.43 -2.30 -0.65
CA VAL A 60 3.26 -2.02 0.20
C VAL A 60 2.05 -1.66 -0.67
N GLU A 61 2.19 -0.68 -1.56
CA GLU A 61 1.11 -0.26 -2.45
C GLU A 61 0.69 -1.39 -3.40
N LYS A 62 1.65 -2.07 -4.03
CA LYS A 62 1.38 -3.19 -4.95
C LYS A 62 0.59 -4.30 -4.27
N TYR A 63 0.92 -4.63 -3.04
CA TYR A 63 0.23 -5.67 -2.27
C TYR A 63 -1.20 -5.25 -1.91
N LEU A 64 -1.39 -4.02 -1.40
CA LEU A 64 -2.71 -3.48 -1.06
C LEU A 64 -3.66 -3.45 -2.26
N LEU A 65 -3.16 -3.08 -3.44
CA LEU A 65 -3.97 -3.03 -4.67
C LEU A 65 -4.57 -4.38 -5.08
N GLY A 66 -4.07 -5.50 -4.55
CA GLY A 66 -4.68 -6.83 -4.72
C GLY A 66 -6.02 -7.00 -3.98
N PHE A 67 -6.24 -6.22 -2.92
CA PHE A 67 -7.41 -6.37 -2.03
C PHE A 67 -8.38 -5.19 -2.13
N MET A 68 -7.88 -4.01 -2.48
CA MET A 68 -8.66 -2.78 -2.45
C MET A 68 -8.26 -1.81 -3.57
N LYS A 69 -9.24 -1.05 -4.05
CA LYS A 69 -9.03 0.07 -4.97
C LYS A 69 -8.93 1.36 -4.20
N LEU A 70 -8.07 2.28 -4.66
CA LEU A 70 -7.79 3.55 -4.00
C LEU A 70 -9.06 4.38 -3.73
N ASP A 71 -9.99 4.42 -4.69
CA ASP A 71 -11.21 5.22 -4.66
C ASP A 71 -12.46 4.49 -4.15
N SER A 72 -12.32 3.22 -3.74
CA SER A 72 -13.47 2.37 -3.40
C SER A 72 -14.27 2.87 -2.19
N ASN A 73 -13.61 3.47 -1.20
CA ASN A 73 -14.24 4.04 -0.02
C ASN A 73 -13.26 4.95 0.75
N LYS A 74 -13.78 5.68 1.75
CA LYS A 74 -13.01 6.61 2.59
C LYS A 74 -11.85 5.96 3.36
N TYR A 75 -11.97 4.69 3.74
CA TYR A 75 -10.91 3.99 4.46
C TYR A 75 -9.76 3.65 3.52
N SER A 76 -10.08 3.20 2.30
CA SER A 76 -9.09 2.96 1.25
C SER A 76 -8.28 4.20 0.94
N MET A 77 -8.95 5.33 0.71
CA MET A 77 -8.26 6.60 0.47
C MET A 77 -7.35 6.97 1.64
N LYS A 78 -7.84 6.83 2.88
CA LYS A 78 -7.03 7.14 4.07
C LYS A 78 -5.79 6.26 4.17
N ILE A 79 -5.90 4.95 3.91
CA ILE A 79 -4.76 4.03 3.95
C ILE A 79 -3.69 4.43 2.93
N PHE A 80 -4.06 4.63 1.66
CA PHE A 80 -3.12 5.05 0.63
C PHE A 80 -2.51 6.43 0.93
N PHE A 81 -3.31 7.36 1.47
CA PHE A 81 -2.83 8.68 1.85
C PHE A 81 -1.73 8.59 2.92
N GLU A 82 -1.94 7.83 4.01
CA GLU A 82 -0.94 7.71 5.08
C GLU A 82 0.36 7.04 4.59
N ILE A 83 0.26 6.02 3.74
CA ILE A 83 1.43 5.34 3.15
C ILE A 83 2.26 6.31 2.29
N ARG A 84 1.60 7.02 1.38
CA ARG A 84 2.26 7.98 0.47
C ARG A 84 2.81 9.18 1.22
N LYS A 85 2.12 9.62 2.28
CA LYS A 85 2.59 10.68 3.18
C LYS A 85 3.85 10.23 3.91
N GLN A 86 3.91 9.01 4.43
CA GLN A 86 5.11 8.49 5.07
C GLN A 86 6.29 8.40 4.08
N LYS A 87 6.06 7.84 2.88
CA LYS A 87 7.05 7.80 1.79
C LYS A 87 7.59 9.20 1.47
N TYR A 88 6.72 10.20 1.41
CA TYR A 88 7.07 11.61 1.18
C TYR A 88 7.91 12.19 2.32
N LEU A 89 7.50 12.02 3.58
CA LEU A 89 8.21 12.53 4.75
C LEU A 89 9.60 11.90 4.87
N GLU A 90 9.76 10.62 4.55
CA GLU A 90 11.05 9.96 4.54
C GLU A 90 11.99 10.50 3.44
N ALA A 91 11.45 10.81 2.27
CA ALA A 91 12.23 11.46 1.21
C ALA A 91 12.68 12.87 1.63
N LEU A 92 11.82 13.63 2.32
CA LEU A 92 12.21 14.90 2.93
C LEU A 92 13.31 14.72 3.99
N ASP A 93 13.18 13.71 4.85
CA ASP A 93 14.13 13.47 5.96
C ASP A 93 15.53 13.12 5.44
N ARG A 94 15.59 12.39 4.33
CA ARG A 94 16.83 12.08 3.60
C ARG A 94 17.34 13.23 2.75
N ASN A 95 16.68 14.40 2.80
CA ASN A 95 16.99 15.59 2.00
C ASN A 95 16.90 15.35 0.47
N GLU A 96 16.10 14.38 0.04
CA GLU A 96 15.87 14.03 -1.36
C GLU A 96 14.74 14.90 -1.96
N ARG A 97 14.90 16.22 -1.96
CA ARG A 97 13.81 17.16 -2.32
C ARG A 97 13.20 16.92 -3.70
N ALA A 98 13.99 16.52 -4.70
CA ALA A 98 13.47 16.19 -6.04
C ALA A 98 12.55 14.97 -6.02
N ASN A 99 12.90 13.94 -5.25
CA ASN A 99 12.09 12.74 -5.05
C ASN A 99 10.82 13.06 -4.24
N ALA A 100 10.96 13.83 -3.16
CA ALA A 100 9.82 14.29 -2.37
C ALA A 100 8.82 15.09 -3.22
N ASN A 101 9.29 15.97 -4.10
CA ASN A 101 8.44 16.70 -5.04
C ASN A 101 7.76 15.78 -6.06
N ASP A 102 8.46 14.74 -6.55
CA ASP A 102 7.87 13.75 -7.45
C ASP A 102 6.72 12.98 -6.78
N ILE A 103 6.93 12.50 -5.55
CA ILE A 103 5.91 11.84 -4.72
C ILE A 103 4.73 12.78 -4.46
N LEU A 104 5.00 14.04 -4.10
CA LEU A 104 3.94 15.03 -3.87
C LEU A 104 3.05 15.20 -5.10
N MET A 105 3.65 15.35 -6.27
CA MET A 105 2.93 15.67 -7.51
C MET A 105 2.24 14.46 -8.14
N LYS A 106 2.84 13.27 -8.06
CA LYS A 106 2.30 12.03 -8.64
C LYS A 106 1.38 11.29 -7.69
N ASP A 107 1.79 11.13 -6.44
CA ASP A 107 1.17 10.19 -5.51
C ASP A 107 0.19 10.89 -4.57
N LEU A 108 0.51 12.09 -4.10
CA LEU A 108 -0.30 12.82 -3.12
C LEU A 108 -1.31 13.81 -3.73
N ARG A 109 -1.08 14.29 -4.96
CA ARG A 109 -1.97 15.26 -5.62
C ARG A 109 -3.40 14.78 -5.78
N VAL A 110 -3.62 13.48 -5.99
CA VAL A 110 -4.97 12.91 -6.11
C VAL A 110 -5.84 13.16 -4.87
N PHE A 111 -5.23 13.39 -3.70
CA PHE A 111 -5.95 13.63 -2.45
C PHE A 111 -6.34 15.10 -2.24
N SER A 112 -5.82 16.04 -3.06
CA SER A 112 -6.12 17.47 -2.90
C SER A 112 -7.59 17.80 -3.16
N SER A 113 -8.31 16.97 -3.92
CA SER A 113 -9.75 17.09 -4.15
C SER A 113 -10.58 16.85 -2.89
N PHE A 114 -10.03 16.15 -1.90
CA PHE A 114 -10.71 15.87 -0.62
C PHE A 114 -10.37 16.92 0.44
N ASN A 115 -9.12 17.38 0.46
CA ASN A 115 -8.66 18.41 1.38
C ASN A 115 -7.50 19.21 0.76
N GLU A 116 -7.83 20.39 0.25
CA GLU A 116 -6.86 21.27 -0.40
C GLU A 116 -5.83 21.83 0.59
N ASP A 117 -6.23 22.05 1.84
CA ASP A 117 -5.37 22.61 2.88
C ASP A 117 -4.25 21.65 3.27
N ILE A 118 -4.55 20.36 3.39
CA ILE A 118 -3.53 19.31 3.62
C ILE A 118 -2.49 19.32 2.50
N PHE A 119 -2.90 19.47 1.24
CA PHE A 119 -1.97 19.49 0.12
C PHE A 119 -1.08 20.75 0.15
N LYS A 120 -1.65 21.91 0.53
CA LYS A 120 -0.88 23.15 0.74
C LYS A 120 0.14 23.00 1.87
N GLU A 121 -0.25 22.43 3.00
CA GLU A 121 0.65 22.14 4.11
C GLU A 121 1.80 21.23 3.69
N LEU A 122 1.51 20.12 3.01
CA LEU A 122 2.55 19.22 2.49
C LEU A 122 3.49 19.96 1.53
N THR A 123 2.98 20.82 0.66
CA THR A 123 3.79 21.63 -0.25
C THR A 123 4.71 22.59 0.51
N GLN A 124 4.25 23.20 1.60
CA GLN A 124 5.07 24.08 2.43
C GLN A 124 6.23 23.36 3.09
N LEU A 125 6.07 22.07 3.44
CA LEU A 125 7.16 21.26 4.02
C LEU A 125 8.37 21.12 3.08
N LEU A 126 8.19 21.18 1.75
CA LEU A 126 9.32 21.17 0.79
C LEU A 126 10.28 22.35 0.99
N ALA A 127 9.76 23.49 1.44
CA ALA A 127 10.52 24.72 1.62
C ALA A 127 11.25 24.79 2.98
N LEU A 128 10.95 23.88 3.90
CA LEU A 128 11.62 23.83 5.19
C LEU A 128 12.98 23.12 5.06
N ASP A 129 13.98 23.61 5.79
CA ASP A 129 15.29 22.96 5.89
C ASP A 129 15.29 21.75 6.83
N ASN A 130 14.39 21.76 7.81
CA ASN A 130 14.08 20.62 8.65
C ASN A 130 12.62 20.71 9.10
N PHE A 131 11.86 19.64 8.93
CA PHE A 131 10.46 19.56 9.32
C PHE A 131 10.23 18.79 10.63
N ARG A 132 11.30 18.26 11.25
CA ARG A 132 11.27 17.62 12.57
C ARG A 132 11.16 18.63 13.71
#